data_AF-A0A7Y0L8H9-F1
#
_entry.id   AF-A0A7Y0L8H9-F1
#
_cell.length_a   1.000
_cell.length_b   1.000
_cell.length_c   1.000
_cell.angle_alpha   90.00
_cell.angle_beta   90.00
_cell.angle_gamma   90.00
#
_symmetry.space_group_name_H-M   'P 1'
#
loop_
_entity.id
_entity.type
_entity.pdbx_description
1 polymer ?
#
loop_
_entity_poly.entity_id
_entity_poly.type
_entity_poly.pdbx_seq_one_letter_code
_entity_poly.pdbx_strand_id
1 'polypeptide(L)'
;MVARLRLAFAPSSTALAKLVVQGWGTHIATASLQDAGTGHQRVRVAGNLLWPTQLLPPHHPVRLEVTVSGFLDWRVRRVITVTTPASPQVVADRVRVNVGKRPTARFSSAVAQVRFAATDHVKTADGHHVAIGPVVEVPNQQGSITVQVRARAWETWGSDQTLHWASVPWLTATAVQVTKGHANLSTAPIDVTFSAPVRRSGLAQWSMAPTVAGHWHQVTDRTWQFQPTSHGWAPDTTLVLHLPEGKHGLVARDGAQLARASQTLTVQLPEGTTLRLQQWLAELGYLPVRWTSAAGAHTSPGWDSVYQPPTGQFTWRYPAVPTALKSLWNPRYWTAMTQAAVIAFQHQQ
;
A
#
# COMPACT_ATOMS: atom_id res chain seq x y z
N MET A 1 -16.69 -62.39 -28.70
CA MET A 1 -16.03 -61.08 -28.92
C MET A 1 -14.83 -61.01 -27.97
N VAL A 2 -13.60 -61.18 -28.48
CA VAL A 2 -12.40 -61.26 -27.62
C VAL A 2 -12.04 -59.84 -27.17
N ALA A 3 -12.20 -59.54 -25.88
CA ALA A 3 -11.74 -58.29 -25.29
C ALA A 3 -10.21 -58.24 -25.37
N ARG A 4 -9.65 -57.42 -26.27
CA ARG A 4 -8.20 -57.21 -26.40
C ARG A 4 -7.66 -56.45 -25.19
N LEU A 5 -6.53 -56.88 -24.62
CA LEU A 5 -5.82 -56.08 -23.62
C LEU A 5 -5.42 -54.79 -24.29
N ARG A 6 -5.65 -53.66 -23.63
CA ARG A 6 -4.98 -52.42 -23.98
C ARG A 6 -4.27 -51.87 -22.76
N LEU A 7 -2.98 -51.60 -22.93
CA LEU A 7 -2.12 -50.97 -21.94
C LEU A 7 -1.66 -49.64 -22.49
N ALA A 8 -2.09 -48.53 -21.90
CA ALA A 8 -1.64 -47.19 -22.26
C ALA A 8 -1.05 -46.48 -21.04
N PHE A 9 -0.18 -45.51 -21.30
CA PHE A 9 0.39 -44.65 -20.28
C PHE A 9 -0.22 -43.26 -20.40
N ALA A 10 -0.49 -42.65 -19.25
CA ALA A 10 -0.98 -41.29 -19.13
C ALA A 10 -0.08 -40.51 -18.15
N PRO A 11 0.06 -39.19 -18.34
CA PRO A 11 0.77 -38.35 -17.39
C PRO A 11 0.07 -38.35 -16.01
N SER A 12 0.85 -38.09 -14.96
CA SER A 12 0.34 -37.97 -13.58
C SER A 12 0.89 -36.71 -12.91
N SER A 13 0.06 -36.10 -12.06
CA SER A 13 0.44 -34.94 -11.25
C SER A 13 1.21 -35.31 -9.98
N THR A 14 1.28 -36.59 -9.63
CA THR A 14 1.90 -37.05 -8.37
C THR A 14 2.81 -38.27 -8.54
N ALA A 15 2.53 -39.11 -9.53
CA ALA A 15 3.30 -40.33 -9.83
C ALA A 15 4.20 -40.11 -11.06
N LEU A 16 5.11 -41.04 -11.32
CA LEU A 16 5.95 -41.01 -12.52
C LEU A 16 5.09 -41.23 -13.78
N ALA A 17 4.16 -42.18 -13.71
CA ALA A 17 3.18 -42.43 -14.76
C ALA A 17 1.88 -42.98 -14.18
N LYS A 18 0.78 -42.76 -14.89
CA LYS A 18 -0.49 -43.44 -14.68
C LYS A 18 -0.67 -44.49 -15.77
N LEU A 19 -1.10 -45.68 -15.39
CA LEU A 19 -1.48 -46.74 -16.30
C LEU A 19 -2.97 -46.68 -16.60
N VAL A 20 -3.32 -46.92 -17.86
CA VAL A 20 -4.69 -47.16 -18.30
C VAL A 20 -4.72 -48.58 -18.85
N VAL A 21 -5.29 -49.48 -18.07
CA VAL A 21 -5.42 -50.90 -18.41
C VAL A 21 -6.88 -51.19 -18.73
N GLN A 22 -7.14 -51.79 -19.90
CA GLN A 22 -8.46 -52.26 -20.30
C GLN A 22 -8.42 -53.77 -20.51
N GLY A 23 -9.33 -54.48 -19.85
CA GLY A 23 -9.47 -55.94 -19.92
C GLY A 23 -10.10 -56.50 -18.66
N TRP A 24 -10.62 -57.73 -18.71
CA TRP A 24 -11.19 -58.42 -17.57
C TRP A 24 -10.09 -59.10 -16.72
N GLY A 25 -10.17 -58.95 -15.40
CA GLY A 25 -9.24 -59.57 -14.43
C GLY A 25 -7.80 -59.07 -14.53
N THR A 26 -7.58 -57.89 -15.11
CA THR A 26 -6.22 -57.39 -15.38
C THR A 26 -5.60 -56.77 -14.14
N HIS A 27 -4.34 -57.12 -13.87
CA HIS A 27 -3.53 -56.53 -12.82
C HIS A 27 -2.08 -56.36 -13.28
N ILE A 28 -1.37 -55.46 -12.61
CA ILE A 28 0.05 -55.22 -12.89
C ILE A 28 0.85 -56.36 -12.26
N ALA A 29 1.50 -57.18 -13.09
CA ALA A 29 2.32 -58.29 -12.62
C ALA A 29 3.69 -57.79 -12.15
N THR A 30 4.35 -56.98 -12.98
CA THR A 30 5.65 -56.37 -12.65
C THR A 30 5.76 -54.97 -13.26
N ALA A 31 6.44 -54.07 -12.55
CA ALA A 31 6.87 -52.78 -13.05
C ALA A 31 8.31 -52.54 -12.63
N SER A 32 9.17 -52.24 -13.59
CA SER A 32 10.58 -51.90 -13.37
C SER A 32 10.94 -50.61 -14.09
N LEU A 33 11.85 -49.88 -13.48
CA LEU A 33 12.44 -48.66 -14.00
C LEU A 33 13.87 -48.96 -14.37
N GLN A 34 14.34 -48.50 -15.52
CA GLN A 34 15.74 -48.51 -15.90
C GLN A 34 16.20 -47.07 -16.03
N ASP A 35 17.14 -46.71 -15.17
CA ASP A 35 17.83 -45.43 -15.20
C ASP A 35 19.29 -45.67 -15.63
N ALA A 36 19.82 -44.81 -16.49
CA ALA A 36 21.18 -44.93 -17.01
C ALA A 36 22.25 -44.82 -15.92
N GLY A 37 21.97 -44.11 -14.82
CA GLY A 37 22.91 -43.92 -13.72
C GLY A 37 22.85 -45.01 -12.64
N THR A 38 21.66 -45.58 -12.40
CA THR A 38 21.43 -46.46 -11.23
C THR A 38 20.93 -47.87 -11.58
N GLY A 39 20.77 -48.19 -12.87
CA GLY A 39 20.41 -49.52 -13.34
C GLY A 39 18.91 -49.84 -13.22
N HIS A 40 18.59 -51.13 -13.12
CA HIS A 40 17.22 -51.61 -12.98
C HIS A 40 16.73 -51.49 -11.54
N GLN A 41 15.58 -50.84 -11.36
CA GLN A 41 14.96 -50.60 -10.07
C GLN A 41 13.51 -51.08 -10.06
N ARG A 42 13.02 -51.43 -8.87
CA ARG A 42 11.60 -51.71 -8.68
C ARG A 42 10.81 -50.42 -8.68
N VAL A 43 9.57 -50.50 -9.15
CA VAL A 43 8.61 -49.40 -9.11
C VAL A 43 7.53 -49.78 -8.09
N ARG A 44 7.22 -48.86 -7.18
CA ARG A 44 6.09 -49.03 -6.27
C ARG A 44 4.80 -48.80 -7.05
N VAL A 45 3.91 -49.78 -7.00
CA VAL A 45 2.60 -49.74 -7.66
C VAL A 45 1.52 -49.61 -6.60
N ALA A 46 0.65 -48.60 -6.73
CA ALA A 46 -0.57 -48.52 -5.93
C ALA A 46 -1.76 -48.15 -6.84
N GLY A 47 -2.69 -49.10 -6.99
CA GLY A 47 -3.70 -49.03 -8.04
C GLY A 47 -3.04 -48.96 -9.42
N ASN A 48 -3.37 -47.92 -10.19
CA ASN A 48 -2.85 -47.71 -11.54
C ASN A 48 -1.74 -46.66 -11.60
N LEU A 49 -1.13 -46.31 -10.47
CA LEU A 49 -0.09 -45.29 -10.38
C LEU A 49 1.27 -45.93 -10.05
N LEU A 50 2.30 -45.40 -10.69
CA LEU A 50 3.66 -45.91 -10.64
C LEU A 50 4.59 -44.88 -10.01
N TRP A 51 5.24 -45.23 -8.91
CA TRP A 51 6.21 -44.38 -8.22
C TRP A 51 7.60 -45.03 -8.21
N PRO A 52 8.67 -44.27 -8.46
CA PRO A 52 10.01 -44.80 -8.28
C PRO A 52 10.27 -45.06 -6.79
N THR A 53 11.07 -46.08 -6.49
CA THR A 53 11.48 -46.36 -5.10
C THR A 53 12.70 -45.55 -4.66
N GLN A 54 13.45 -45.01 -5.62
CA GLN A 54 14.57 -44.09 -5.37
C GLN A 54 14.27 -42.71 -5.94
N LEU A 55 15.00 -41.70 -5.44
CA LEU A 55 14.85 -40.34 -5.94
C LEU A 55 15.46 -40.21 -7.33
N LEU A 56 14.74 -39.56 -8.25
CA LEU A 56 15.20 -39.32 -9.62
C LEU A 56 15.57 -37.85 -9.85
N PRO A 57 16.60 -37.56 -10.66
CA PRO A 57 16.90 -36.18 -11.04
C PRO A 57 15.77 -35.54 -11.88
N PRO A 58 15.60 -34.21 -11.81
CA PRO A 58 14.67 -33.49 -12.69
C PRO A 58 15.15 -33.49 -14.14
N HIS A 59 14.20 -33.38 -15.09
CA HIS A 59 14.44 -33.39 -16.54
C HIS A 59 15.26 -34.58 -17.06
N HIS A 60 15.12 -35.73 -16.39
CA HIS A 60 15.91 -36.92 -16.64
C HIS A 60 15.08 -37.99 -17.35
N PRO A 61 15.52 -38.53 -18.50
CA PRO A 61 14.82 -39.60 -19.19
C PRO A 61 15.03 -40.94 -18.50
N VAL A 62 13.94 -41.64 -18.21
CA VAL A 62 13.93 -42.98 -17.61
C VAL A 62 13.12 -43.95 -18.46
N ARG A 63 13.59 -45.19 -18.58
CA ARG A 63 12.85 -46.26 -19.28
C ARG A 63 11.99 -47.01 -18.29
N LEU A 64 10.69 -47.04 -18.52
CA LEU A 64 9.72 -47.71 -17.68
C LEU A 64 9.19 -48.94 -18.41
N GLU A 65 9.35 -50.09 -17.79
CA GLU A 65 8.87 -51.37 -18.28
C GLU A 65 7.76 -51.90 -17.39
N VAL A 66 6.61 -52.21 -17.99
CA VAL A 66 5.45 -52.73 -17.27
C VAL A 66 4.96 -54.00 -17.95
N THR A 67 4.75 -55.03 -17.14
CA THR A 67 4.08 -56.26 -17.56
C THR A 67 2.73 -56.34 -16.85
N VAL A 68 1.67 -56.42 -17.65
CA VAL A 68 0.30 -56.62 -17.17
C VAL A 68 -0.12 -58.06 -17.48
N SER A 69 -0.76 -58.68 -16.50
CA SER A 69 -1.38 -59.99 -16.61
C SER A 69 -2.90 -59.87 -16.46
N GLY A 70 -3.65 -60.87 -16.93
CA GLY A 70 -5.06 -60.98 -16.57
C GLY A 70 -5.61 -62.39 -16.76
N PHE A 71 -6.91 -62.50 -17.08
CA PHE A 71 -7.59 -63.79 -17.28
C PHE A 71 -6.91 -64.70 -18.31
N LEU A 72 -6.65 -65.97 -17.95
CA LEU A 72 -5.92 -66.98 -18.74
C LEU A 72 -4.40 -66.74 -18.91
N ASP A 73 -3.74 -66.09 -17.94
CA ASP A 73 -2.28 -65.91 -17.90
C ASP A 73 -1.62 -65.20 -19.10
N TRP A 74 -2.43 -64.58 -19.97
CA TRP A 74 -1.94 -63.64 -20.97
C TRP A 74 -1.08 -62.55 -20.32
N ARG A 75 0.05 -62.24 -20.97
CA ARG A 75 0.97 -61.19 -20.53
C ARG A 75 1.21 -60.23 -21.67
N VAL A 76 1.13 -58.94 -21.36
CA VAL A 76 1.56 -57.88 -22.27
C VAL A 76 2.64 -57.06 -21.58
N ARG A 77 3.79 -57.00 -22.24
CA ARG A 77 4.94 -56.20 -21.85
C ARG A 77 4.95 -54.93 -22.68
N ARG A 78 5.14 -53.78 -22.05
CA ARG A 78 5.33 -52.50 -22.74
C ARG A 78 6.45 -51.71 -22.10
N VAL A 79 7.30 -51.14 -22.94
CA VAL A 79 8.41 -50.25 -22.54
C VAL A 79 8.11 -48.87 -23.09
N ILE A 80 8.26 -47.85 -22.24
CA ILE A 80 8.18 -46.45 -22.67
C ILE A 80 9.34 -45.65 -22.06
N THR A 81 9.71 -44.56 -22.70
CA THR A 81 10.59 -43.56 -22.10
C THR A 81 9.73 -42.45 -21.51
N VAL A 82 9.94 -42.14 -20.24
CA VAL A 82 9.30 -41.02 -19.53
C VAL A 82 10.39 -40.06 -19.12
N THR A 83 10.23 -38.77 -19.41
CA THR A 83 11.12 -37.73 -18.89
C THR A 83 10.54 -37.19 -17.60
N THR A 84 11.33 -37.15 -16.52
CA THR A 84 10.90 -36.51 -15.27
C THR A 84 10.64 -35.01 -15.51
N PRO A 85 9.69 -34.40 -14.80
CA PRO A 85 9.46 -32.96 -14.88
C PRO A 85 10.73 -32.12 -14.72
N ALA A 86 10.79 -30.99 -15.41
CA ALA A 86 11.84 -30.01 -15.19
C ALA A 86 11.73 -29.39 -13.78
N SER A 87 12.87 -29.09 -13.17
CA SER A 87 12.92 -28.48 -11.84
C SER A 87 12.21 -27.11 -11.87
N PRO A 88 11.19 -26.88 -11.02
CA PRO A 88 10.48 -25.61 -11.00
C PRO A 88 11.43 -24.45 -10.68
N GLN A 89 11.29 -23.35 -11.39
CA GLN A 89 12.11 -22.14 -11.20
C GLN A 89 11.25 -20.97 -10.73
N VAL A 90 11.75 -20.16 -9.80
CA VAL A 90 11.12 -18.90 -9.38
C VAL A 90 11.06 -17.96 -10.58
N VAL A 91 9.86 -17.49 -10.92
CA VAL A 91 9.59 -16.64 -12.09
C VAL A 91 10.05 -15.20 -11.86
N ALA A 92 9.99 -14.73 -10.62
CA ALA A 92 10.44 -13.39 -10.23
C ALA A 92 11.20 -13.49 -8.91
N ASP A 93 12.47 -13.11 -8.93
CA ASP A 93 13.38 -13.11 -7.77
C ASP A 93 13.10 -11.95 -6.80
N ARG A 94 12.26 -10.98 -7.19
CA ARG A 94 11.84 -9.84 -6.36
C ARG A 94 10.33 -9.75 -6.28
N VAL A 95 9.80 -9.73 -5.06
CA VAL A 95 8.36 -9.61 -4.81
C VAL A 95 8.06 -8.50 -3.82
N ARG A 96 7.06 -7.67 -4.16
CA ARG A 96 6.50 -6.68 -3.22
C ARG A 96 5.38 -7.32 -2.40
N VAL A 97 5.37 -7.08 -1.09
CA VAL A 97 4.46 -7.75 -0.14
C VAL A 97 3.68 -6.74 0.67
N ASN A 98 2.37 -6.95 0.77
CA ASN A 98 1.50 -6.15 1.63
C ASN A 98 1.76 -6.48 3.11
N VAL A 99 1.60 -5.49 3.99
CA VAL A 99 1.72 -5.73 5.44
C VAL A 99 0.61 -6.68 5.89
N GLY A 100 0.95 -7.60 6.80
CA GLY A 100 0.08 -8.68 7.26
C GLY A 100 -0.02 -9.86 6.30
N LYS A 101 0.74 -9.88 5.20
CA LYS A 101 0.81 -10.99 4.24
C LYS A 101 2.20 -11.63 4.24
N ARG A 102 2.28 -12.86 3.72
CA ARG A 102 3.54 -13.56 3.48
C ARG A 102 4.01 -13.33 2.04
N PRO A 103 5.32 -13.23 1.78
CA PRO A 103 5.86 -13.31 0.43
C PRO A 103 5.34 -14.56 -0.27
N THR A 104 4.98 -14.45 -1.55
CA THR A 104 4.49 -15.58 -2.34
C THR A 104 5.36 -15.72 -3.57
N ALA A 105 6.08 -16.84 -3.67
CA ALA A 105 6.85 -17.18 -4.86
C ALA A 105 5.91 -17.74 -5.93
N ARG A 106 6.12 -17.30 -7.18
CA ARG A 106 5.52 -17.91 -8.36
C ARG A 106 6.57 -18.77 -9.05
N PHE A 107 6.21 -20.00 -9.41
CA PHE A 107 7.10 -20.95 -10.07
C PHE A 107 6.68 -21.23 -11.52
N SER A 108 7.66 -21.56 -12.36
CA SER A 108 7.48 -21.86 -13.78
C SER A 108 6.63 -23.11 -14.05
N SER A 109 6.61 -24.04 -13.09
CA SER A 109 5.80 -25.26 -13.11
C SER A 109 5.22 -25.55 -11.71
N ALA A 110 4.30 -26.50 -11.62
CA ALA A 110 3.67 -26.87 -10.35
C ALA A 110 4.70 -27.49 -9.40
N VAL A 111 4.69 -27.03 -8.14
CA VAL A 111 5.61 -27.47 -7.09
C VAL A 111 4.87 -28.41 -6.14
N ALA A 112 5.46 -29.56 -5.85
CA ALA A 112 4.94 -30.47 -4.82
C ALA A 112 5.51 -30.15 -3.44
N GLN A 113 6.78 -29.76 -3.37
CA GLN A 113 7.45 -29.46 -2.11
C GLN A 113 8.50 -28.37 -2.24
N VAL A 114 8.62 -27.59 -1.16
CA VAL A 114 9.59 -26.51 -0.99
C VAL A 114 10.39 -26.78 0.27
N ARG A 115 11.72 -26.72 0.18
CA ARG A 115 12.65 -26.84 1.28
C ARG A 115 13.31 -25.49 1.56
N PHE A 116 13.29 -25.06 2.81
CA PHE A 116 13.87 -23.78 3.23
C PHE A 116 15.32 -23.99 3.66
N ALA A 117 16.28 -23.41 2.92
CA ALA A 117 17.71 -23.66 3.14
C ALA A 117 18.17 -23.33 4.57
N ALA A 118 17.62 -22.26 5.18
CA ALA A 118 18.02 -21.81 6.51
C ALA A 118 17.57 -22.71 7.66
N THR A 119 16.53 -23.54 7.47
CA THR A 119 15.93 -24.35 8.56
C THR A 119 15.84 -25.84 8.22
N ASP A 120 16.17 -26.21 6.98
CA ASP A 120 15.88 -27.51 6.36
C ASP A 120 14.40 -27.94 6.46
N HIS A 121 13.51 -27.02 6.81
CA HIS A 121 12.08 -27.30 6.90
C HIS A 121 11.52 -27.57 5.51
N VAL A 122 10.70 -28.62 5.38
CA VAL A 122 10.02 -28.99 4.14
C VAL A 122 8.53 -28.69 4.25
N LYS A 123 8.04 -27.87 3.34
CA LYS A 123 6.63 -27.53 3.19
C LYS A 123 6.08 -28.20 1.94
N THR A 124 4.95 -28.87 2.08
CA THR A 124 4.19 -29.37 0.92
C THR A 124 3.45 -28.22 0.27
N ALA A 125 3.44 -28.21 -1.06
CA ALA A 125 2.81 -27.22 -1.90
C ALA A 125 1.95 -27.91 -2.96
N ASP A 126 0.97 -27.19 -3.47
CA ASP A 126 0.21 -27.62 -4.63
C ASP A 126 0.01 -26.41 -5.56
N GLY A 127 0.39 -26.57 -6.82
CA GLY A 127 0.32 -25.53 -7.84
C GLY A 127 1.57 -24.65 -7.96
N HIS A 128 1.36 -23.46 -8.53
CA HIS A 128 2.43 -22.56 -8.99
C HIS A 128 2.76 -21.43 -8.01
N HIS A 129 1.94 -21.23 -6.98
CA HIS A 129 2.07 -20.13 -6.03
C HIS A 129 2.25 -20.68 -4.63
N VAL A 130 3.38 -20.36 -3.99
CA VAL A 130 3.68 -20.85 -2.65
C VAL A 130 4.04 -19.67 -1.75
N ALA A 131 3.28 -19.50 -0.67
CA ALA A 131 3.63 -18.58 0.39
C ALA A 131 4.91 -19.05 1.08
N ILE A 132 5.96 -18.23 1.02
CA ILE A 132 7.29 -18.49 1.56
C ILE A 132 7.70 -17.38 2.53
N GLY A 133 8.40 -17.75 3.60
CA GLY A 133 8.90 -16.79 4.59
C GLY A 133 7.89 -16.29 5.62
N PRO A 134 8.30 -15.31 6.45
CA PRO A 134 7.50 -14.79 7.55
C PRO A 134 6.33 -13.94 7.07
N VAL A 135 5.39 -13.66 7.97
CA VAL A 135 4.41 -12.60 7.75
C VAL A 135 5.15 -11.26 7.88
N VAL A 136 4.94 -10.38 6.92
CA VAL A 136 5.45 -9.00 6.99
C VAL A 136 4.64 -8.24 8.02
N GLU A 137 5.30 -7.68 9.03
CA GLU A 137 4.61 -7.02 10.15
C GLU A 137 4.58 -5.50 10.04
N VAL A 138 5.59 -4.92 9.38
CA VAL A 138 5.77 -3.46 9.28
C VAL A 138 6.12 -3.03 7.85
N PRO A 139 5.77 -1.79 7.45
CA PRO A 139 6.22 -1.22 6.18
C PRO A 139 7.75 -1.07 6.09
N ASN A 140 8.28 -0.98 4.87
CA ASN A 140 9.72 -0.93 4.54
C ASN A 140 10.59 -2.10 5.08
N GLN A 141 9.99 -3.14 5.65
CA GLN A 141 10.68 -4.39 5.93
C GLN A 141 11.12 -5.07 4.63
N GLN A 142 12.31 -5.64 4.61
CA GLN A 142 12.86 -6.37 3.48
C GLN A 142 13.63 -7.61 3.94
N GLY A 143 13.83 -8.57 3.03
CA GLY A 143 14.62 -9.76 3.30
C GLY A 143 14.83 -10.63 2.07
N SER A 144 15.50 -11.76 2.29
CA SER A 144 15.67 -12.80 1.28
C SER A 144 15.37 -14.18 1.87
N ILE A 145 14.94 -15.10 1.02
CA ILE A 145 14.62 -16.48 1.39
C ILE A 145 15.21 -17.38 0.31
N THR A 146 16.12 -18.26 0.69
CA THR A 146 16.66 -19.29 -0.21
C THR A 146 15.88 -20.58 -0.03
N VAL A 147 15.40 -21.12 -1.15
CA VAL A 147 14.61 -22.35 -1.21
C VAL A 147 15.15 -23.29 -2.26
N GLN A 148 14.92 -24.58 -2.04
CA GLN A 148 14.98 -25.60 -3.07
C GLN A 148 13.60 -26.15 -3.29
N VAL A 149 13.29 -26.54 -4.53
CA VAL A 149 11.96 -27.02 -4.90
C VAL A 149 12.05 -28.29 -5.72
N ARG A 150 10.97 -29.05 -5.71
CA ARG A 150 10.78 -30.22 -6.58
C ARG A 150 9.35 -30.28 -7.09
N ALA A 151 9.18 -30.68 -8.36
CA ALA A 151 7.88 -30.78 -8.99
C ALA A 151 7.09 -31.98 -8.43
N ARG A 152 7.80 -33.02 -7.98
CA ARG A 152 7.23 -34.22 -7.37
C ARG A 152 8.00 -34.63 -6.11
N ALA A 153 7.30 -35.23 -5.14
CA ALA A 153 7.91 -35.64 -3.86
C ALA A 153 8.94 -36.78 -3.97
N TRP A 154 9.03 -37.45 -5.12
CA TRP A 154 10.01 -38.50 -5.41
C TRP A 154 11.18 -38.01 -6.27
N GLU A 155 11.23 -36.73 -6.64
CA GLU A 155 12.38 -36.15 -7.32
C GLU A 155 13.47 -35.74 -6.31
N THR A 156 14.71 -35.71 -6.75
CA THR A 156 15.77 -35.01 -6.02
C THR A 156 15.47 -33.51 -5.95
N TRP A 157 16.06 -32.84 -4.97
CA TRP A 157 15.91 -31.39 -4.84
C TRP A 157 16.60 -30.67 -6.01
N GLY A 158 15.96 -29.61 -6.51
CA GLY A 158 16.58 -28.68 -7.45
C GLY A 158 17.69 -27.83 -6.83
N SER A 159 18.27 -26.95 -7.62
CA SER A 159 19.23 -25.95 -7.17
C SER A 159 18.61 -24.93 -6.22
N ASP A 160 19.47 -24.27 -5.44
CA ASP A 160 19.09 -23.13 -4.58
C ASP A 160 18.54 -21.98 -5.42
N GLN A 161 17.43 -21.40 -4.95
CA GLN A 161 16.77 -20.27 -5.57
C GLN A 161 16.47 -19.23 -4.48
N THR A 162 16.92 -18.00 -4.68
CA THR A 162 16.76 -16.92 -3.71
C THR A 162 15.64 -15.98 -4.15
N LEU A 163 14.64 -15.83 -3.29
CA LEU A 163 13.61 -14.80 -3.41
C LEU A 163 13.96 -13.63 -2.50
N HIS A 164 14.13 -12.45 -3.07
CA HIS A 164 14.14 -11.18 -2.36
C HIS A 164 12.72 -10.63 -2.24
N TRP A 165 12.39 -10.09 -1.08
CA TRP A 165 11.10 -9.47 -0.85
C TRP A 165 11.27 -8.14 -0.14
N ALA A 166 10.37 -7.22 -0.45
CA ALA A 166 10.25 -5.95 0.23
C ALA A 166 8.77 -5.67 0.47
N SER A 167 8.45 -5.17 1.65
CA SER A 167 7.11 -4.72 1.98
C SER A 167 6.80 -3.38 1.34
N VAL A 168 5.52 -3.02 1.31
CA VAL A 168 5.08 -1.67 0.93
C VAL A 168 5.74 -0.59 1.80
N PRO A 169 5.97 0.62 1.27
CA PRO A 169 6.57 1.69 2.04
C PRO A 169 5.64 2.22 3.15
N TRP A 170 6.21 2.98 4.08
CA TRP A 170 5.41 3.72 5.07
C TRP A 170 4.40 4.63 4.35
N LEU A 171 3.19 4.69 4.90
CA LEU A 171 2.19 5.64 4.45
C LEU A 171 2.70 7.05 4.77
N THR A 172 2.52 7.95 3.81
CA THR A 172 2.81 9.38 3.99
C THR A 172 1.59 10.20 3.64
N ALA A 173 1.47 11.36 4.27
CA ALA A 173 0.40 12.31 4.01
C ALA A 173 0.97 13.71 3.83
N THR A 174 0.27 14.53 3.06
CA THR A 174 0.51 15.97 2.94
C THR A 174 -0.80 16.70 3.15
N ALA A 175 -0.75 17.86 3.81
CA ALA A 175 -1.92 18.72 4.03
C ALA A 175 -1.74 20.04 3.29
N VAL A 176 -2.78 20.51 2.62
CA VAL A 176 -2.78 21.78 1.89
C VAL A 176 -4.12 22.46 2.09
N GLN A 177 -4.10 23.78 2.29
CA GLN A 177 -5.31 24.58 2.28
C GLN A 177 -5.77 24.83 0.84
N VAL A 178 -7.02 24.49 0.54
CA VAL A 178 -7.62 24.68 -0.78
C VAL A 178 -8.22 26.07 -0.85
N THR A 179 -7.47 27.00 -1.44
CA THR A 179 -7.88 28.40 -1.56
C THR A 179 -8.33 28.72 -2.98
N LYS A 180 -9.31 29.62 -3.12
CA LYS A 180 -9.70 30.23 -4.39
C LYS A 180 -9.51 31.73 -4.30
N GLY A 181 -8.25 32.17 -4.35
CA GLY A 181 -7.88 33.56 -4.09
C GLY A 181 -8.02 33.93 -2.61
N HIS A 182 -8.36 35.19 -2.33
CA HIS A 182 -8.43 35.74 -0.96
C HIS A 182 -9.79 35.55 -0.26
N ALA A 183 -10.72 34.82 -0.89
CA ALA A 183 -12.05 34.58 -0.33
C ALA A 183 -12.04 33.40 0.63
N ASN A 184 -12.74 33.58 1.76
CA ASN A 184 -13.03 32.54 2.73
C ASN A 184 -11.78 31.82 3.27
N LEU A 185 -10.63 32.49 3.31
CA LEU A 185 -9.35 31.88 3.73
C LEU A 185 -9.37 31.35 5.17
N SER A 186 -10.19 31.92 6.06
CA SER A 186 -10.32 31.38 7.42
C SER A 186 -11.09 30.06 7.46
N THR A 187 -12.01 29.86 6.51
CA THR A 187 -12.90 28.69 6.42
C THR A 187 -12.58 27.79 5.24
N ALA A 188 -11.47 28.07 4.53
CA ALA A 188 -11.07 27.33 3.35
C ALA A 188 -10.75 25.87 3.74
N PRO A 189 -11.22 24.90 2.95
CA PRO A 189 -11.05 23.49 3.28
C PRO A 189 -9.57 23.08 3.33
N ILE A 190 -9.26 22.07 4.14
CA ILE A 190 -7.93 21.46 4.21
C ILE A 190 -8.00 20.08 3.54
N ASP A 191 -7.23 19.91 2.48
CA ASP A 191 -7.06 18.62 1.82
C ASP A 191 -5.85 17.88 2.38
N VAL A 192 -6.07 16.64 2.78
CA VAL A 192 -5.04 15.70 3.22
C VAL A 192 -4.93 14.59 2.19
N THR A 193 -3.78 14.51 1.52
CA THR A 193 -3.52 13.53 0.46
C THR A 193 -2.51 12.49 0.93
N PHE A 194 -2.87 11.21 0.78
CA PHE A 194 -2.07 10.05 1.18
C PHE A 194 -1.35 9.40 0.00
N SER A 195 -0.19 8.81 0.25
CA SER A 195 0.60 8.10 -0.77
C SER A 195 -0.02 6.78 -1.26
N ALA A 196 -0.96 6.20 -0.50
CA ALA A 196 -1.69 4.99 -0.85
C ALA A 196 -3.17 5.10 -0.44
N PRO A 197 -4.09 4.32 -1.05
CA PRO A 197 -5.51 4.36 -0.70
C PRO A 197 -5.76 4.02 0.77
N VAL A 198 -6.45 4.89 1.50
CA VAL A 198 -6.76 4.71 2.93
C VAL A 198 -8.21 4.30 3.17
N ARG A 199 -8.46 3.62 4.29
CA ARG A 199 -9.82 3.31 4.76
C ARG A 199 -10.33 4.42 5.68
N ARG A 200 -11.65 4.57 5.77
CA ARG A 200 -12.34 5.58 6.60
C ARG A 200 -12.15 5.39 8.12
N SER A 201 -11.71 4.21 8.56
CA SER A 201 -11.48 3.91 9.98
C SER A 201 -10.38 4.79 10.58
N GLY A 202 -10.59 5.33 11.79
CA GLY A 202 -9.58 6.10 12.53
C GLY A 202 -9.70 7.63 12.43
N LEU A 203 -10.65 8.16 11.63
CA LEU A 203 -10.86 9.61 11.50
C LEU A 203 -11.21 10.33 12.81
N ALA A 204 -11.92 9.65 13.72
CA ALA A 204 -12.34 10.23 15.00
C ALA A 204 -11.16 10.60 15.92
N GLN A 205 -9.97 10.07 15.61
CA GLN A 205 -8.75 10.33 16.36
C GLN A 205 -7.89 11.42 15.70
N TRP A 206 -8.28 11.94 14.53
CA TRP A 206 -7.58 13.06 13.90
C TRP A 206 -7.94 14.33 14.64
N SER A 207 -6.93 15.11 15.00
CA SER A 207 -7.12 16.38 15.69
C SER A 207 -6.33 17.49 15.02
N MET A 208 -6.90 18.69 15.02
CA MET A 208 -6.21 19.90 14.57
C MET A 208 -6.06 20.88 15.72
N ALA A 209 -4.90 21.53 15.76
CA ALA A 209 -4.60 22.63 16.64
C ALA A 209 -4.25 23.89 15.82
N PRO A 210 -4.89 25.05 16.08
CA PRO A 210 -6.03 25.25 16.97
C PRO A 210 -7.28 24.48 16.52
N THR A 211 -8.12 24.06 17.46
CA THR A 211 -9.33 23.30 17.15
C THR A 211 -10.45 24.24 16.70
N VAL A 212 -11.09 23.89 15.58
CA VAL A 212 -12.30 24.55 15.07
C VAL A 212 -13.35 23.49 14.75
N ALA A 213 -14.62 23.87 14.83
CA ALA A 213 -15.71 22.98 14.41
C ALA A 213 -15.65 22.76 12.90
N GLY A 214 -15.84 21.51 12.47
CA GLY A 214 -15.90 21.13 11.07
C GLY A 214 -16.08 19.62 10.88
N HIS A 215 -16.03 19.18 9.62
CA HIS A 215 -16.31 17.79 9.25
C HIS A 215 -15.31 17.26 8.23
N TRP A 216 -14.88 16.00 8.44
CA TRP A 216 -14.08 15.26 7.48
C TRP A 216 -14.98 14.52 6.48
N HIS A 217 -14.65 14.62 5.20
CA HIS A 217 -15.26 13.79 4.16
C HIS A 217 -14.22 13.30 3.16
N GLN A 218 -14.56 12.20 2.49
CA GLN A 218 -13.68 11.57 1.52
C GLN A 218 -13.90 12.20 0.15
N VAL A 219 -12.83 12.72 -0.47
CA VAL A 219 -12.87 13.24 -1.84
C VAL A 219 -12.48 12.14 -2.82
N THR A 220 -11.41 11.39 -2.51
CA THR A 220 -10.95 10.24 -3.30
C THR A 220 -10.52 9.10 -2.39
N ASP A 221 -10.07 7.96 -2.95
CA ASP A 221 -9.50 6.88 -2.14
C ASP A 221 -8.20 7.26 -1.41
N ARG A 222 -7.57 8.38 -1.79
CA ARG A 222 -6.32 8.93 -1.24
C ARG A 222 -6.47 10.32 -0.64
N THR A 223 -7.60 11.00 -0.79
CA THR A 223 -7.75 12.40 -0.36
C THR A 223 -8.95 12.54 0.55
N TRP A 224 -8.71 13.14 1.71
CA TRP A 224 -9.72 13.53 2.69
C TRP A 224 -9.71 15.04 2.84
N GLN A 225 -10.90 15.62 2.93
CA GLN A 225 -11.05 17.06 3.09
C GLN A 225 -11.72 17.36 4.42
N PHE A 226 -11.14 18.29 5.18
CA PHE A 226 -11.80 18.91 6.32
C PHE A 226 -12.44 20.23 5.90
N GLN A 227 -13.75 20.33 6.14
CA GLN A 227 -14.51 21.56 5.93
C GLN A 227 -14.84 22.20 7.28
N PRO A 228 -14.27 23.37 7.62
CA PRO A 228 -14.68 24.16 8.78
C PRO A 228 -16.15 24.61 8.66
N THR A 229 -16.86 24.64 9.79
CA THR A 229 -18.29 25.06 9.86
C THR A 229 -18.55 26.26 10.78
N SER A 230 -17.50 26.80 11.41
CA SER A 230 -17.56 27.99 12.28
C SER A 230 -16.77 29.16 11.68
N HIS A 231 -16.33 30.12 12.48
CA HIS A 231 -15.53 31.29 12.07
C HIS A 231 -14.14 30.95 11.52
N GLY A 232 -13.80 29.66 11.40
CA GLY A 232 -12.53 29.21 10.88
C GLY A 232 -11.37 29.54 11.82
N TRP A 233 -10.17 29.61 11.25
CA TRP A 233 -8.96 29.95 11.98
C TRP A 233 -8.58 31.41 11.82
N ALA A 234 -7.86 31.93 12.82
CA ALA A 234 -7.33 33.28 12.80
C ALA A 234 -6.26 33.44 11.70
N PRO A 235 -5.99 34.68 11.24
CA PRO A 235 -4.88 34.96 10.35
C PRO A 235 -3.53 34.58 10.96
N ASP A 236 -2.56 34.28 10.10
CA ASP A 236 -1.18 33.91 10.48
C ASP A 236 -1.10 32.71 11.45
N THR A 237 -2.10 31.83 11.42
CA THR A 237 -2.14 30.65 12.27
C THR A 237 -1.40 29.49 11.59
N THR A 238 -0.46 28.87 12.29
CA THR A 238 0.06 27.54 11.92
C THR A 238 -0.91 26.47 12.37
N LEU A 239 -1.58 25.83 11.42
CA LEU A 239 -2.38 24.63 11.69
C LEU A 239 -1.47 23.44 11.84
N VAL A 240 -1.76 22.66 12.87
CA VAL A 240 -1.05 21.42 13.19
C VAL A 240 -2.09 20.30 13.16
N LEU A 241 -2.04 19.47 12.12
CA LEU A 241 -2.87 18.28 11.99
C LEU A 241 -2.11 17.07 12.52
N HIS A 242 -2.65 16.46 13.57
CA HIS A 242 -2.12 15.24 14.17
C HIS A 242 -2.86 14.02 13.64
N LEU A 243 -2.10 13.11 13.01
CA LEU A 243 -2.57 11.82 12.53
C LEU A 243 -2.05 10.70 13.45
N PRO A 244 -2.92 9.85 14.03
CA PRO A 244 -2.48 8.75 14.88
C PRO A 244 -1.67 7.72 14.09
N GLU A 245 -0.67 7.14 14.76
CA GLU A 245 0.29 6.20 14.18
C GLU A 245 -0.09 4.72 14.36
N GLY A 246 0.59 3.86 13.59
CA GLY A 246 0.56 2.41 13.78
C GLY A 246 -0.80 1.75 13.55
N LYS A 247 -1.00 0.58 14.17
CA LYS A 247 -2.19 -0.29 13.97
C LYS A 247 -3.50 0.31 14.46
N HIS A 248 -3.43 1.28 15.37
CA HIS A 248 -4.61 1.98 15.90
C HIS A 248 -4.94 3.26 15.13
N GLY A 249 -4.01 3.74 14.29
CA GLY A 249 -4.22 4.87 13.40
C GLY A 249 -4.70 4.45 12.02
N LEU A 250 -4.34 5.25 11.02
CA LEU A 250 -4.73 4.98 9.64
C LEU A 250 -3.97 3.80 9.05
N VAL A 251 -4.72 2.92 8.41
CA VAL A 251 -4.19 1.78 7.66
C VAL A 251 -4.64 1.89 6.21
N ALA A 252 -3.66 1.87 5.31
CA ALA A 252 -3.90 1.80 3.87
C ALA A 252 -4.45 0.42 3.47
N ARG A 253 -5.03 0.32 2.28
CA ARG A 253 -5.63 -0.93 1.78
C ARG A 253 -4.63 -2.07 1.61
N ASP A 254 -3.35 -1.74 1.41
CA ASP A 254 -2.22 -2.68 1.33
C ASP A 254 -1.58 -2.97 2.71
N GLY A 255 -2.19 -2.47 3.79
CA GLY A 255 -1.73 -2.64 5.15
C GLY A 255 -0.64 -1.65 5.57
N ALA A 256 -0.18 -0.75 4.69
CA ALA A 256 0.76 0.30 5.07
C ALA A 256 0.18 1.17 6.19
N GLN A 257 1.03 1.58 7.11
CA GLN A 257 0.69 2.41 8.27
C GLN A 257 1.52 3.68 8.23
N LEU A 258 1.08 4.70 8.94
CA LEU A 258 1.91 5.88 9.21
C LEU A 258 3.12 5.46 10.07
N ALA A 259 4.27 6.09 9.81
CA ALA A 259 5.45 5.87 10.63
C ALA A 259 5.21 6.27 12.10
N ARG A 260 5.90 5.61 13.03
CA ARG A 260 5.88 5.92 14.49
C ARG A 260 6.46 7.30 14.86
N ALA A 261 6.99 8.02 13.89
CA ALA A 261 7.19 9.45 14.06
C ALA A 261 5.84 10.07 13.67
N SER A 262 4.98 10.31 14.66
CA SER A 262 3.71 11.03 14.54
C SER A 262 3.74 11.99 13.36
N GLN A 263 2.99 11.70 12.29
CA GLN A 263 2.93 12.59 11.14
C GLN A 263 2.08 13.80 11.53
N THR A 264 2.80 14.81 11.99
CA THR A 264 2.27 16.15 12.16
C THR A 264 2.37 16.85 10.82
N LEU A 265 1.23 17.23 10.26
CA LEU A 265 1.17 18.01 9.03
C LEU A 265 0.92 19.47 9.40
N THR A 266 1.76 20.37 8.88
CA THR A 266 1.66 21.80 9.16
C THR A 266 1.12 22.55 7.95
N VAL A 267 0.14 23.42 8.17
CA VAL A 267 -0.40 24.32 7.14
C VAL A 267 -0.37 25.74 7.70
N GLN A 268 0.38 26.63 7.06
CA GLN A 268 0.41 28.05 7.46
C GLN A 268 -0.73 28.80 6.78
N LEU A 269 -1.58 29.46 7.56
CA LEU A 269 -2.55 30.40 7.03
C LEU A 269 -1.86 31.72 6.68
N PRO A 270 -2.32 32.40 5.62
CA PRO A 270 -1.79 33.72 5.28
C PRO A 270 -2.08 34.74 6.37
N GLU A 271 -1.22 35.75 6.44
CA GLU A 271 -1.41 36.92 7.28
C GLU A 271 -2.62 37.75 6.85
N GLY A 272 -3.10 38.58 7.78
CA GLY A 272 -4.16 39.53 7.51
C GLY A 272 -3.71 40.70 6.64
N THR A 273 -4.66 41.39 6.02
CA THR A 273 -4.31 42.58 5.22
C THR A 273 -4.03 43.80 6.11
N THR A 274 -2.98 44.57 5.76
CA THR A 274 -2.70 45.87 6.41
C THR A 274 -3.89 46.82 6.35
N LEU A 275 -4.68 46.76 5.27
CA LEU A 275 -5.88 47.59 5.14
C LEU A 275 -6.90 47.27 6.23
N ARG A 276 -7.19 46.00 6.52
CA ARG A 276 -8.15 45.67 7.59
C ARG A 276 -7.65 46.18 8.94
N LEU A 277 -6.38 45.96 9.25
CA LEU A 277 -5.78 46.45 10.48
C LEU A 277 -5.93 47.97 10.63
N GLN A 278 -5.65 48.73 9.58
CA GLN A 278 -5.82 50.19 9.58
C GLN A 278 -7.28 50.61 9.77
N GLN A 279 -8.25 49.89 9.20
CA GLN A 279 -9.67 50.17 9.43
C GLN A 279 -10.01 50.02 10.91
N TRP A 280 -9.61 48.92 11.54
CA TRP A 280 -9.85 48.69 12.97
C TRP A 280 -9.14 49.71 13.86
N LEU A 281 -7.87 50.00 13.62
CA LEU A 281 -7.15 51.03 14.39
C LEU A 281 -7.76 52.43 14.22
N ALA A 282 -8.31 52.74 13.04
CA ALA A 282 -9.02 53.98 12.80
C ALA A 282 -10.39 54.03 13.50
N GLU A 283 -11.14 52.93 13.51
CA GLU A 283 -12.41 52.81 14.25
C GLU A 283 -12.18 52.96 15.76
N LEU A 284 -11.15 52.29 16.29
CA LEU A 284 -10.75 52.36 17.70
C LEU A 284 -10.09 53.69 18.10
N GLY A 285 -9.76 54.56 17.14
CA GLY A 285 -9.21 55.89 17.39
C GLY A 285 -7.69 55.97 17.59
N TYR A 286 -6.96 54.88 17.36
CA TYR A 286 -5.48 54.86 17.40
C TYR A 286 -4.85 55.51 16.17
N LEU A 287 -5.60 55.69 15.07
CA LEU A 287 -5.15 56.45 13.91
C LEU A 287 -5.78 57.86 13.85
N PRO A 288 -5.06 58.88 13.34
CA PRO A 288 -5.58 60.24 13.14
C PRO A 288 -6.56 60.37 11.96
N VAL A 289 -6.98 59.24 11.39
CA VAL A 289 -8.04 59.13 10.40
C VAL A 289 -9.26 58.43 11.02
N ARG A 290 -10.44 58.71 10.48
CA ARG A 290 -11.68 57.96 10.73
C ARG A 290 -11.91 57.04 9.54
N TRP A 291 -12.30 55.81 9.81
CA TRP A 291 -12.82 54.93 8.79
C TRP A 291 -14.35 55.02 8.74
N THR A 292 -14.90 55.03 7.54
CA THR A 292 -16.35 54.96 7.29
C THR A 292 -16.61 53.91 6.22
N SER A 293 -17.43 52.91 6.53
CA SER A 293 -17.82 51.88 5.56
C SER A 293 -18.73 52.47 4.48
N ALA A 294 -18.58 52.00 3.24
CA ALA A 294 -19.53 52.34 2.18
C ALA A 294 -20.93 51.78 2.52
N ALA A 295 -21.99 52.45 2.07
CA ALA A 295 -23.35 51.96 2.22
C ALA A 295 -23.50 50.60 1.53
N GLY A 296 -24.02 49.60 2.24
CA GLY A 296 -24.15 48.23 1.74
C GLY A 296 -22.86 47.42 1.71
N ALA A 297 -21.75 47.90 2.30
CA ALA A 297 -20.53 47.11 2.41
C ALA A 297 -20.80 45.82 3.22
N HIS A 298 -20.62 44.67 2.56
CA HIS A 298 -20.73 43.37 3.21
C HIS A 298 -19.55 43.17 4.16
N THR A 299 -19.85 42.84 5.41
CA THR A 299 -18.84 42.35 6.36
C THR A 299 -18.92 40.83 6.39
N SER A 300 -17.84 40.17 6.00
CA SER A 300 -17.76 38.71 6.13
C SER A 300 -17.76 38.32 7.62
N PRO A 301 -18.53 37.30 8.03
CA PRO A 301 -18.52 36.83 9.40
C PRO A 301 -17.14 36.22 9.75
N GLY A 302 -16.73 36.35 11.01
CA GLY A 302 -15.47 35.77 11.50
C GLY A 302 -14.20 36.42 10.96
N TRP A 303 -13.17 35.59 10.76
CA TRP A 303 -11.84 36.05 10.36
C TRP A 303 -11.73 36.38 8.86
N ASP A 304 -12.75 36.08 8.05
CA ASP A 304 -12.71 36.37 6.62
C ASP A 304 -12.65 37.87 6.30
N SER A 305 -13.18 38.72 7.19
CA SER A 305 -13.06 40.18 7.04
C SER A 305 -11.60 40.68 7.13
N VAL A 306 -10.68 39.88 7.67
CA VAL A 306 -9.24 40.18 7.70
C VAL A 306 -8.62 40.10 6.31
N TYR A 307 -9.08 39.14 5.52
CA TYR A 307 -8.61 38.89 4.16
C TYR A 307 -9.38 39.72 3.13
N GLN A 308 -10.64 40.04 3.43
CA GLN A 308 -11.52 40.86 2.60
C GLN A 308 -12.04 42.05 3.39
N PRO A 309 -11.25 43.13 3.49
CA PRO A 309 -11.67 44.35 4.19
C PRO A 309 -12.92 44.93 3.53
N PRO A 310 -13.93 45.37 4.30
CA PRO A 310 -15.08 46.07 3.75
C PRO A 310 -14.65 47.31 2.97
N THR A 311 -15.40 47.66 1.93
CA THR A 311 -15.18 48.88 1.16
C THR A 311 -15.61 50.11 1.95
N GLY A 312 -14.96 51.25 1.69
CA GLY A 312 -15.20 52.50 2.42
C GLY A 312 -14.08 53.51 2.22
N GLN A 313 -14.05 54.53 3.08
CA GLN A 313 -13.11 55.64 2.97
C GLN A 313 -12.54 56.07 4.33
N PHE A 314 -11.28 56.52 4.30
CA PHE A 314 -10.63 57.17 5.42
C PHE A 314 -10.71 58.70 5.28
N THR A 315 -11.04 59.39 6.36
CA THR A 315 -11.06 60.87 6.43
C THR A 315 -10.22 61.35 7.60
N TRP A 316 -9.44 62.42 7.43
CA TRP A 316 -8.65 62.98 8.54
C TRP A 316 -9.56 63.50 9.65
N ARG A 317 -9.23 63.18 10.91
CA ARG A 317 -10.01 63.62 12.09
C ARG A 317 -9.94 65.12 12.30
N TYR A 318 -8.85 65.75 11.88
CA TYR A 318 -8.56 67.16 12.11
C TYR A 318 -8.57 67.92 10.78
N PRO A 319 -9.14 69.14 10.73
CA PRO A 319 -9.26 69.91 9.48
C PRO A 319 -7.91 70.42 8.96
N ALA A 320 -6.95 70.71 9.84
CA ALA A 320 -5.65 71.31 9.50
C ALA A 320 -4.46 70.35 9.76
N VAL A 321 -4.46 69.18 9.14
CA VAL A 321 -3.33 68.22 9.25
C VAL A 321 -2.18 68.66 8.33
N PRO A 322 -0.96 68.90 8.85
CA PRO A 322 0.21 69.27 8.04
C PRO A 322 0.54 68.22 6.97
N THR A 323 1.00 68.66 5.80
CA THR A 323 1.35 67.77 4.67
C THR A 323 2.39 66.72 5.05
N ALA A 324 3.38 67.09 5.85
CA ALA A 324 4.41 66.16 6.35
C ALA A 324 3.80 65.02 7.18
N LEU A 325 2.76 65.29 7.97
CA LEU A 325 2.05 64.26 8.74
C LEU A 325 1.17 63.39 7.82
N LYS A 326 0.55 63.98 6.79
CA LYS A 326 -0.21 63.23 5.78
C LYS A 326 0.67 62.23 5.05
N SER A 327 1.93 62.57 4.73
CA SER A 327 2.84 61.66 4.03
C SER A 327 3.30 60.45 4.87
N LEU A 328 3.11 60.47 6.19
CA LEU A 328 3.46 59.34 7.08
C LEU A 328 2.38 58.25 7.13
N TRP A 329 1.26 58.43 6.43
CA TRP A 329 0.16 57.48 6.39
C TRP A 329 -0.33 57.24 4.97
N ASN A 330 -0.50 55.96 4.63
CA ASN A 330 -1.03 55.55 3.34
C ASN A 330 -1.91 54.31 3.56
N PRO A 331 -3.16 54.30 3.07
CA PRO A 331 -4.01 53.13 3.18
C PRO A 331 -3.36 51.93 2.47
N ARG A 332 -3.52 50.72 3.04
CA ARG A 332 -2.98 49.43 2.53
C ARG A 332 -1.49 49.21 2.75
N TYR A 333 -0.70 50.25 3.03
CA TYR A 333 0.74 50.11 3.26
C TYR A 333 1.09 50.19 4.74
N TRP A 334 2.07 49.39 5.15
CA TRP A 334 2.62 49.46 6.50
C TRP A 334 3.49 50.72 6.62
N THR A 335 3.02 51.72 7.35
CA THR A 335 3.72 52.99 7.54
C THR A 335 4.16 53.18 8.99
N ALA A 336 5.06 54.13 9.24
CA ALA A 336 5.46 54.52 10.60
C ALA A 336 4.26 54.89 11.48
N MET A 337 3.23 55.54 10.90
CA MET A 337 2.00 55.84 11.61
C MET A 337 1.18 54.59 11.96
N THR A 338 1.16 53.60 11.07
CA THR A 338 0.49 52.31 11.34
C THR A 338 1.22 51.56 12.44
N GLN A 339 2.56 51.50 12.39
CA GLN A 339 3.39 50.88 13.42
C GLN A 339 3.21 51.55 14.79
N ALA A 340 3.25 52.89 14.86
CA ALA A 340 3.03 53.62 16.09
C ALA A 340 1.63 53.36 16.68
N ALA A 341 0.61 53.29 15.83
CA ALA A 341 -0.75 52.96 16.26
C ALA A 341 -0.86 51.54 16.82
N VAL A 342 -0.18 50.56 16.21
CA VAL A 342 -0.12 49.17 16.73
C VAL A 342 0.59 49.12 18.09
N ILE A 343 1.73 49.79 18.23
CA ILE A 343 2.46 49.88 19.51
C ILE A 343 1.58 50.50 20.59
N ALA A 344 0.88 51.59 20.27
CA ALA A 344 -0.04 52.24 21.20
C ALA A 344 -1.22 51.34 21.60
N PHE A 345 -1.80 50.58 20.67
CA PHE A 345 -2.84 49.60 20.95
C PHE A 345 -2.34 48.48 21.86
N GLN A 346 -1.18 47.89 21.55
CA GLN A 346 -0.59 46.79 22.33
C GLN A 346 -0.22 47.20 23.76
N HIS A 347 0.17 48.46 23.98
CA HIS A 347 0.49 48.96 25.32
C HIS A 347 -0.75 49.15 26.22
N GLN A 348 -1.95 49.24 25.65
CA GLN A 348 -3.19 49.48 26.39
C GLN A 348 -3.99 48.20 26.70
N GLN A 349 -3.53 47.04 26.22
CA GLN A 349 -4.10 45.70 26.46
C GLN A 349 -3.29 44.97 27.54
#